data_AF-A0A850P3A6-F1
#
_entry.id   AF-A0A850P3A6-F1
#
_cell.length_a   1.000
_cell.length_b   1.000
_cell.length_c   1.000
_cell.angle_alpha   90.00
_cell.angle_beta   90.00
_cell.angle_gamma   90.00
#
_symmetry.space_group_name_H-M   'P 1'
#
loop_
_entity.id
_entity.type
_entity.pdbx_description
1 polymer ?
#
loop_
_entity_poly.entity_id
_entity_poly.type
_entity_poly.pdbx_seq_one_letter_code
_entity_poly.pdbx_strand_id
1 'polypeptide(L)'
;EEKQAAAAVGQIRLAQAWSDALARHGLVAAQVLLTLGDTEDRRRYLNARATLSTLLSLGCVPVINENDTVATLEIRFGDNDRLAARVAEMVEADQLVLLSDIDGLYTADPRLDPGATHLDLIASLTPEIEAMGGAPPPGHSSGGMRTKLAAARIATGAGCAMAIGLGAGDHPL
;
A
#
# COMPACT_ATOMS: atom_id res chain seq x y z
N GLU A 1 -16.15 -9.90 -14.38
CA GLU A 1 -16.34 -11.09 -13.55
C GLU A 1 -15.09 -11.98 -13.59
N GLU A 2 -14.53 -12.25 -14.77
CA GLU A 2 -13.27 -13.02 -14.93
C GLU A 2 -12.10 -12.55 -14.05
N LYS A 3 -11.88 -11.23 -13.92
CA LYS A 3 -10.82 -10.67 -13.05
C LYS A 3 -11.01 -11.02 -11.57
N GLN A 4 -12.24 -11.00 -11.06
CA GLN A 4 -12.52 -11.33 -9.65
C GLN A 4 -12.37 -12.83 -9.39
N ALA A 5 -12.78 -13.67 -10.36
CA ALA A 5 -12.54 -15.10 -10.29
C ALA A 5 -11.03 -15.42 -10.30
N ALA A 6 -10.25 -14.73 -11.14
CA ALA A 6 -8.80 -14.85 -11.15
C ALA A 6 -8.18 -14.39 -9.82
N ALA A 7 -8.64 -13.27 -9.26
CA ALA A 7 -8.19 -12.78 -7.95
C ALA A 7 -8.50 -13.79 -6.83
N ALA A 8 -9.70 -14.38 -6.82
CA ALA A 8 -10.08 -15.39 -5.83
C ALA A 8 -9.17 -16.63 -5.88
N VAL A 9 -8.85 -17.13 -7.08
CA VAL A 9 -7.91 -18.25 -7.27
C VAL A 9 -6.49 -17.83 -6.90
N GLY A 10 -6.06 -16.63 -7.32
CA GLY A 10 -4.73 -16.09 -7.07
C GLY A 10 -4.46 -15.84 -5.59
N GLN A 11 -5.47 -15.40 -4.82
CA GLN A 11 -5.33 -15.09 -3.41
C GLN A 11 -4.92 -16.31 -2.59
N ILE A 12 -5.43 -17.50 -2.92
CA ILE A 12 -5.03 -18.76 -2.26
C ILE A 12 -3.53 -19.01 -2.47
N ARG A 13 -3.05 -18.83 -3.70
CA ARG A 13 -1.63 -19.03 -4.04
C ARG A 13 -0.73 -18.00 -3.37
N LEU A 14 -1.16 -16.74 -3.34
CA LEU A 14 -0.45 -15.64 -2.68
C LEU A 14 -0.33 -15.88 -1.17
N ALA A 15 -1.43 -16.26 -0.51
CA ALA A 15 -1.46 -16.58 0.90
C ALA A 15 -0.51 -17.75 1.24
N GLN A 16 -0.53 -18.80 0.42
CA GLN A 16 0.37 -19.95 0.59
C GLN A 16 1.84 -19.55 0.47
N ALA A 17 2.20 -18.76 -0.56
CA ALA A 17 3.57 -18.33 -0.78
C ALA A 17 4.12 -17.50 0.41
N TRP A 18 3.32 -16.59 0.96
CA TRP A 18 3.69 -15.82 2.15
C TRP A 18 3.78 -16.69 3.40
N SER A 19 2.83 -17.60 3.60
CA SER A 19 2.85 -18.56 4.71
C SER A 19 4.13 -19.40 4.69
N ASP A 20 4.49 -19.97 3.53
CA ASP A 20 5.71 -20.77 3.38
C ASP A 20 6.97 -19.94 3.55
N ALA A 21 6.98 -18.68 3.10
CA ALA A 21 8.12 -17.78 3.26
C ALA A 21 8.37 -17.43 4.74
N LEU A 22 7.32 -17.01 5.45
CA LEU A 22 7.41 -16.61 6.85
C LEU A 22 7.69 -17.80 7.77
N ALA A 23 7.13 -18.98 7.48
CA ALA A 23 7.36 -20.19 8.24
C ALA A 23 8.84 -20.62 8.28
N ARG A 24 9.61 -20.37 7.21
CA ARG A 24 11.07 -20.62 7.19
C ARG A 24 11.85 -19.77 8.20
N HIS A 25 11.26 -18.67 8.66
CA HIS A 25 11.81 -17.78 9.68
C HIS A 25 11.12 -17.96 11.05
N GLY A 26 10.30 -19.01 11.23
CA GLY A 26 9.55 -19.24 12.47
C GLY A 26 8.42 -18.26 12.71
N LEU A 27 7.98 -17.51 11.68
CA LEU A 27 6.92 -16.53 11.76
C LEU A 27 5.60 -17.11 11.24
N VAL A 28 4.49 -16.73 11.87
CA VAL A 28 3.14 -17.18 11.48
C VAL A 28 2.46 -16.10 10.65
N ALA A 29 2.13 -16.42 9.40
CA ALA A 29 1.36 -15.53 8.53
C ALA A 29 -0.12 -15.52 8.94
N ALA A 30 -0.76 -14.35 8.93
CA ALA A 30 -2.20 -14.21 9.14
C ALA A 30 -2.83 -13.46 7.96
N GLN A 31 -3.59 -14.16 7.13
CA GLN A 31 -4.28 -13.53 5.99
C GLN A 31 -5.40 -12.61 6.47
N VAL A 32 -5.40 -11.38 5.98
CA VAL A 32 -6.49 -10.42 6.18
C VAL A 32 -6.87 -9.84 4.81
N LEU A 33 -8.17 -9.75 4.53
CA LEU A 33 -8.69 -9.15 3.31
C LEU A 33 -9.60 -7.98 3.68
N LEU A 34 -9.33 -6.81 3.12
CA LEU A 34 -10.06 -5.57 3.40
C LEU A 34 -10.53 -4.94 2.09
N THR A 35 -11.65 -4.24 2.10
CA THR A 35 -12.00 -3.28 1.05
C THR A 35 -11.69 -1.87 1.51
N LEU A 36 -11.55 -0.92 0.58
CA LEU A 36 -11.45 0.51 0.94
C LEU A 36 -12.62 0.95 1.83
N GLY A 37 -13.84 0.50 1.53
CA GLY A 37 -15.03 0.79 2.34
C GLY A 37 -14.96 0.26 3.77
N ASP A 38 -14.25 -0.84 4.02
CA ASP A 38 -14.02 -1.34 5.38
C ASP A 38 -13.11 -0.43 6.19
N THR A 39 -12.28 0.38 5.52
CA THR A 39 -11.39 1.37 6.15
C THR A 39 -12.06 2.73 6.34
N GLU A 40 -13.16 3.01 5.64
CA GLU A 40 -13.88 4.29 5.72
C GLU A 40 -15.11 4.22 6.64
N ASP A 41 -15.74 3.04 6.77
CA ASP A 41 -16.81 2.82 7.75
C ASP A 41 -16.22 2.68 9.17
N ARG A 42 -16.62 3.58 10.08
CA ARG A 42 -16.10 3.63 11.45
C ARG A 42 -16.19 2.29 12.20
N ARG A 43 -17.29 1.56 12.05
CA ARG A 43 -17.49 0.31 12.79
C ARG A 43 -16.58 -0.78 12.24
N ARG A 44 -16.52 -0.91 10.91
CA ARG A 44 -15.64 -1.89 10.24
C ARG A 44 -14.17 -1.57 10.48
N TYR A 45 -13.80 -0.30 10.43
CA TYR A 45 -12.46 0.19 10.77
C TYR A 45 -12.06 -0.25 12.18
N LEU A 46 -12.89 -0.01 13.20
CA LEU A 46 -12.57 -0.39 14.59
C LEU A 46 -12.42 -1.91 14.76
N ASN A 47 -13.22 -2.70 14.04
CA ASN A 47 -13.12 -4.16 14.05
C ASN A 47 -11.82 -4.65 13.38
N ALA A 48 -11.47 -4.08 12.21
CA ALA A 48 -10.24 -4.39 11.50
C ALA A 48 -9.02 -4.04 12.36
N ARG A 49 -9.01 -2.84 12.96
CA ARG A 49 -7.99 -2.40 13.91
C ARG A 49 -7.82 -3.39 15.06
N ALA A 50 -8.90 -3.73 15.76
CA ALA A 50 -8.84 -4.66 16.89
C ALA A 50 -8.27 -6.03 16.50
N THR A 51 -8.63 -6.52 15.31
CA THR A 51 -8.10 -7.78 14.76
C THR A 51 -6.61 -7.67 14.49
N LEU A 52 -6.17 -6.62 13.79
CA LEU A 52 -4.76 -6.40 13.47
C LEU A 52 -3.90 -6.26 14.73
N SER A 53 -4.34 -5.45 15.71
CA SER A 53 -3.64 -5.31 16.99
C SER A 53 -3.53 -6.64 17.75
N THR A 54 -4.57 -7.48 17.68
CA THR A 54 -4.55 -8.81 18.31
C THR A 54 -3.60 -9.78 17.60
N LEU A 55 -3.58 -9.78 16.26
CA LEU A 55 -2.64 -10.60 15.49
C LEU A 55 -1.20 -10.23 15.80
N LEU A 56 -0.89 -8.94 15.84
CA LEU A 56 0.44 -8.43 16.17
C LEU A 56 0.84 -8.78 17.62
N SER A 57 -0.07 -8.67 18.59
CA SER A 57 0.22 -9.03 19.99
C SER A 57 0.45 -10.53 20.20
N LEU A 58 -0.08 -11.37 19.32
CA LEU A 58 0.16 -12.81 19.28
C LEU A 58 1.46 -13.19 18.52
N GLY A 59 2.18 -12.21 17.97
CA GLY A 59 3.41 -12.44 17.20
C GLY A 59 3.18 -12.93 15.77
N CYS A 60 1.95 -12.83 15.25
CA CYS A 60 1.66 -13.10 13.86
C CYS A 60 2.13 -11.94 12.96
N VAL A 61 2.42 -12.24 11.71
CA VAL A 61 2.66 -11.26 10.64
C VAL A 61 1.39 -11.16 9.78
N PRO A 62 0.61 -10.06 9.88
CA PRO A 62 -0.54 -9.86 9.01
C PRO A 62 -0.12 -9.71 7.55
N VAL A 63 -0.71 -10.53 6.68
CA VAL A 63 -0.56 -10.43 5.22
C VAL A 63 -1.88 -9.89 4.69
N ILE A 64 -1.88 -8.61 4.35
CA ILE A 64 -3.10 -7.85 4.02
C ILE A 64 -3.17 -7.66 2.50
N ASN A 65 -4.34 -7.89 1.91
CA ASN A 65 -4.61 -7.55 0.52
C ASN A 65 -6.04 -7.03 0.36
N GLU A 66 -6.33 -6.42 -0.78
CA GLU A 66 -7.69 -6.00 -1.12
C GLU A 66 -8.62 -7.21 -1.33
N ASN A 67 -9.87 -7.11 -0.87
CA ASN A 67 -10.89 -8.13 -1.11
C ASN A 67 -11.59 -7.91 -2.47
N ASP A 68 -10.88 -8.23 -3.55
CA ASP A 68 -11.33 -8.04 -4.94
C ASP A 68 -12.66 -8.73 -5.28
N THR A 69 -13.01 -9.79 -4.55
CA THR A 69 -14.23 -10.59 -4.81
C THR A 69 -15.50 -9.83 -4.44
N VAL A 70 -15.42 -8.96 -3.41
CA VAL A 70 -16.57 -8.19 -2.92
C VAL A 70 -16.46 -6.69 -3.22
N ALA A 71 -15.29 -6.21 -3.66
CA ALA A 71 -15.11 -4.84 -4.12
C ALA A 71 -15.95 -4.57 -5.40
N THR A 72 -16.76 -3.51 -5.37
CA THR A 72 -17.63 -3.10 -6.49
C THR A 72 -16.83 -2.43 -7.61
N LEU A 73 -17.36 -2.48 -8.85
CA LEU A 73 -16.73 -1.95 -10.07
C LEU A 73 -16.30 -0.48 -9.99
N GLU A 74 -16.94 0.33 -9.15
CA GLU A 74 -16.65 1.76 -8.98
C GLU A 74 -15.38 2.00 -8.15
N ILE A 75 -14.94 1.01 -7.36
CA ILE A 75 -13.78 1.05 -6.45
C ILE A 75 -12.59 0.26 -7.04
N ARG A 76 -12.75 -0.36 -8.22
CA ARG A 76 -11.90 -1.44 -8.77
C ARG A 76 -10.46 -1.14 -9.15
N PHE A 77 -9.96 0.06 -8.89
CA PHE A 77 -8.59 0.36 -9.22
C PHE A 77 -7.74 0.26 -7.96
N GLY A 78 -7.17 -0.94 -7.79
CA GLY A 78 -6.34 -1.39 -6.68
C GLY A 78 -5.26 -0.38 -6.31
N ASP A 79 -5.61 0.44 -5.33
CA ASP A 79 -4.73 1.42 -4.70
C ASP A 79 -4.26 0.83 -3.37
N ASN A 80 -3.46 -0.23 -3.48
CA ASN A 80 -2.82 -0.84 -2.32
C ASN A 80 -1.88 0.15 -1.60
N ASP A 81 -1.45 1.24 -2.25
CA ASP A 81 -0.72 2.32 -1.58
C ASP A 81 -1.61 2.97 -0.50
N ARG A 82 -2.86 3.35 -0.84
CA ARG A 82 -3.82 3.88 0.15
C ARG A 82 -4.24 2.85 1.17
N LEU A 83 -4.49 1.60 0.75
CA LEU A 83 -4.82 0.52 1.69
C LEU A 83 -3.70 0.35 2.73
N ALA A 84 -2.44 0.34 2.28
CA ALA A 84 -1.29 0.23 3.17
C ALA A 84 -1.19 1.43 4.12
N ALA A 85 -1.46 2.66 3.66
CA ALA A 85 -1.51 3.83 4.54
C ALA A 85 -2.64 3.79 5.57
N ARG A 86 -3.82 3.29 5.19
CA ARG A 86 -4.93 3.07 6.12
C ARG A 86 -4.64 1.98 7.14
N VAL A 87 -3.95 0.92 6.73
CA VAL A 87 -3.46 -0.11 7.64
C VAL A 87 -2.43 0.47 8.61
N ALA A 88 -1.46 1.24 8.13
CA ALA A 88 -0.47 1.92 8.96
C ALA A 88 -1.14 2.83 10.00
N GLU A 89 -2.15 3.61 9.60
CA GLU A 89 -3.00 4.40 10.49
C GLU A 89 -3.74 3.53 11.51
N MET A 90 -4.35 2.42 11.07
CA MET A 90 -5.09 1.50 11.97
C MET A 90 -4.20 0.90 13.05
N VAL A 91 -2.98 0.49 12.71
CA VAL A 91 -2.06 -0.17 13.65
C VAL A 91 -1.13 0.81 14.37
N GLU A 92 -1.32 2.12 14.17
CA GLU A 92 -0.48 3.17 14.75
C GLU A 92 1.01 2.96 14.43
N ALA A 93 1.32 2.59 13.17
CA ALA A 93 2.67 2.31 12.73
C ALA A 93 3.56 3.55 12.76
N ASP A 94 4.81 3.40 13.20
CA ASP A 94 5.81 4.47 13.11
C ASP A 94 6.20 4.78 11.66
N GLN A 95 6.23 3.76 10.80
CA GLN A 95 6.67 3.88 9.42
C GLN A 95 5.85 3.04 8.42
N LEU A 96 5.65 3.59 7.24
CA LEU A 96 5.13 2.92 6.05
C LEU A 96 6.20 2.92 4.95
N VAL A 97 6.54 1.75 4.43
CA VAL A 97 7.46 1.60 3.30
C VAL A 97 6.68 1.11 2.09
N LEU A 98 6.72 1.89 1.01
CA LEU A 98 6.19 1.48 -0.29
C LEU A 98 7.33 1.06 -1.22
N LEU A 99 7.47 -0.25 -1.41
CA LEU A 99 8.43 -0.83 -2.35
C LEU A 99 7.86 -0.80 -3.78
N SER A 100 8.54 -0.12 -4.70
CA SER A 100 8.08 0.17 -6.06
C SER A 100 9.16 -0.10 -7.11
N ASP A 101 8.81 0.05 -8.38
CA ASP A 101 9.72 0.16 -9.54
C ASP A 101 10.39 1.54 -9.67
N ILE A 102 10.18 2.43 -8.71
CA ILE A 102 10.77 3.77 -8.61
C ILE A 102 11.29 3.97 -7.19
N ASP A 103 12.43 4.65 -7.05
CA ASP A 103 13.12 4.89 -5.79
C ASP A 103 12.57 6.07 -4.99
N GLY A 104 11.73 6.93 -5.58
CA GLY A 104 11.10 8.02 -4.86
C GLY A 104 10.41 9.04 -5.75
N LEU A 105 10.15 10.23 -5.21
CA LEU A 105 9.56 11.34 -5.94
C LEU A 105 10.65 12.13 -6.68
N TYR A 106 10.33 12.61 -7.87
CA TYR A 106 11.19 13.47 -8.68
C TYR A 106 10.48 14.79 -8.98
N THR A 107 11.26 15.82 -9.31
CA THR A 107 10.71 17.13 -9.73
C THR A 107 9.88 17.07 -11.01
N ALA A 108 10.10 16.05 -11.85
CA ALA A 108 9.34 15.72 -13.05
C ALA A 108 9.45 14.20 -13.31
N ASP A 109 8.71 13.64 -14.27
CA ASP A 109 8.86 12.21 -14.62
C ASP A 109 10.27 11.96 -15.22
N PRO A 110 11.15 11.20 -14.54
CA PRO A 110 12.52 10.99 -14.98
C PRO A 110 12.62 10.16 -16.27
N ARG A 111 11.53 9.51 -16.70
CA ARG A 111 11.45 8.79 -17.98
C ARG A 111 11.26 9.73 -19.16
N LEU A 112 10.79 10.96 -18.91
CA LEU A 112 10.45 11.96 -19.93
C LEU A 112 11.38 13.17 -19.88
N ASP A 113 11.84 13.56 -18.69
CA ASP A 113 12.71 14.71 -18.47
C ASP A 113 14.06 14.27 -17.90
N PRO A 114 15.16 14.34 -18.70
CA PRO A 114 16.51 14.07 -18.22
C PRO A 114 17.01 15.02 -17.12
N GLY A 115 16.37 16.17 -16.94
CA GLY A 115 16.64 17.12 -15.86
C GLY A 115 15.90 16.83 -14.56
N ALA A 116 15.03 15.81 -14.53
CA ALA A 116 14.32 15.42 -13.33
C ALA A 116 15.29 15.08 -12.20
N THR A 117 15.12 15.73 -11.05
CA THR A 117 15.97 15.54 -9.88
C THR A 117 15.21 14.78 -8.81
N HIS A 118 15.84 13.76 -8.22
CA HIS A 118 15.27 12.99 -7.13
C HIS A 118 15.12 13.84 -5.86
N LEU A 119 14.04 13.62 -5.12
CA LEU A 119 13.75 14.30 -3.86
C LEU A 119 13.96 13.34 -2.69
N ASP A 120 15.17 13.33 -2.12
CA ASP A 120 15.57 12.41 -1.05
C ASP A 120 14.74 12.59 0.23
N LEU A 121 14.27 13.81 0.51
CA LEU A 121 13.49 14.13 1.70
C LEU A 121 12.42 15.16 1.38
N ILE A 122 11.18 14.85 1.78
CA ILE A 122 10.03 15.74 1.70
C ILE A 122 9.56 16.02 3.12
N ALA A 123 9.87 17.20 3.64
CA ALA A 123 9.49 17.59 5.01
C ALA A 123 7.98 17.85 5.16
N SER A 124 7.32 18.27 4.07
CA SER A 124 5.88 18.52 4.06
C SER A 124 5.29 18.31 2.66
N LEU A 125 4.09 17.75 2.61
CA LEU A 125 3.32 17.59 1.38
C LEU A 125 2.58 18.90 1.05
N THR A 126 3.27 19.82 0.38
CA THR A 126 2.66 21.06 -0.13
C THR A 126 1.88 20.80 -1.42
N PRO A 127 0.96 21.70 -1.83
CA PRO A 127 0.25 21.56 -3.11
C PRO A 127 1.20 21.40 -4.32
N GLU A 128 2.37 22.04 -4.27
CA GLU A 128 3.40 21.92 -5.31
C GLU A 128 4.00 20.51 -5.37
N ILE A 129 4.31 19.91 -4.21
CA ILE A 129 4.78 18.52 -4.12
C ILE A 129 3.71 17.56 -4.62
N GLU A 130 2.46 17.79 -4.26
CA GLU A 130 1.35 16.94 -4.70
C GLU A 130 1.13 17.00 -6.21
N ALA A 131 1.33 18.18 -6.81
CA ALA A 131 1.26 18.37 -8.24
C ALA A 131 2.35 17.58 -9.02
N MET A 132 3.50 17.28 -8.38
CA MET A 132 4.56 16.46 -8.99
C MET A 132 4.13 15.01 -9.27
N GLY A 133 3.03 14.54 -8.66
CA GLY A 133 2.46 13.22 -8.94
C GLY A 133 1.90 13.03 -10.36
N GLY A 134 1.79 14.13 -11.12
CA GLY A 134 1.40 14.12 -12.53
C GLY A 134 -0.08 13.79 -12.81
N ALA A 135 -0.46 13.89 -14.08
CA ALA A 135 -1.73 13.39 -14.59
C ALA A 135 -1.61 11.89 -14.93
N PRO A 136 -2.65 11.07 -14.68
CA PRO A 136 -2.60 9.66 -15.04
C PRO A 136 -2.43 9.50 -16.56
N PRO A 137 -1.59 8.57 -17.04
CA PRO A 137 -1.57 8.22 -18.45
C PRO A 137 -2.96 7.76 -18.88
N PRO A 138 -3.44 8.15 -20.09
CA PRO A 138 -4.69 7.63 -20.62
C PRO A 138 -4.65 6.08 -20.65
N GLY A 139 -5.59 5.43 -19.96
CA GLY A 139 -5.75 3.98 -19.95
C GLY A 139 -4.99 3.19 -18.87
N HIS A 140 -4.18 3.83 -18.02
CA HIS A 140 -3.50 3.18 -16.89
C HIS A 140 -3.82 3.90 -15.58
N SER A 141 -4.79 3.41 -14.82
CA SER A 141 -5.22 4.03 -13.56
C SER A 141 -5.18 3.10 -12.35
N SER A 142 -4.18 2.25 -12.21
CA SER A 142 -4.05 1.32 -11.07
C SER A 142 -2.82 1.55 -10.19
N GLY A 143 -2.19 2.73 -10.25
CA GLY A 143 -0.99 3.03 -9.47
C GLY A 143 -0.24 4.26 -9.96
N GLY A 144 1.00 4.43 -9.49
CA GLY A 144 1.92 5.48 -9.89
C GLY A 144 2.26 6.44 -8.76
N MET A 145 2.85 7.59 -9.08
CA MET A 145 3.30 8.52 -8.06
C MET A 145 2.13 9.20 -7.32
N ARG A 146 1.02 9.45 -8.01
CA ARG A 146 -0.17 10.07 -7.40
C ARG A 146 -0.79 9.23 -6.28
N THR A 147 -0.85 7.90 -6.42
CA THR A 147 -1.39 7.02 -5.38
C THR A 147 -0.45 6.98 -4.17
N LYS A 148 0.87 7.00 -4.40
CA LYS A 148 1.88 7.12 -3.36
C LYS A 148 1.80 8.44 -2.60
N LEU A 149 1.56 9.56 -3.28
CA LEU A 149 1.36 10.86 -2.62
C LEU A 149 0.06 10.89 -1.81
N ALA A 150 -1.01 10.25 -2.30
CA ALA A 150 -2.23 10.10 -1.52
C ALA A 150 -2.02 9.24 -0.27
N ALA A 151 -1.27 8.13 -0.38
CA ALA A 151 -0.85 7.30 0.74
C ALA A 151 0.01 8.08 1.74
N ALA A 152 0.97 8.88 1.25
CA ALA A 152 1.82 9.73 2.07
C ALA A 152 0.99 10.75 2.87
N ARG A 153 -0.03 11.36 2.26
CA ARG A 153 -0.95 12.27 2.97
C ARG A 153 -1.69 11.57 4.11
N ILE A 154 -2.18 10.35 3.89
CA ILE A 154 -2.86 9.56 4.92
C ILE A 154 -1.88 9.19 6.04
N ALA A 155 -0.74 8.59 5.70
CA ALA A 155 0.25 8.12 6.66
C ALA A 155 0.81 9.26 7.51
N THR A 156 1.32 10.32 6.87
CA THR A 156 1.93 11.47 7.57
C THR A 156 0.90 12.24 8.40
N GLY A 157 -0.37 12.30 7.96
CA GLY A 157 -1.46 12.87 8.73
C GLY A 157 -1.79 12.10 10.02
N ALA A 158 -1.47 10.79 10.05
CA ALA A 158 -1.58 9.93 11.22
C ALA A 158 -0.30 9.87 12.07
N GLY A 159 0.72 10.67 11.74
CA GLY A 159 2.02 10.64 12.44
C GLY A 159 2.95 9.49 12.00
N CYS A 160 2.60 8.77 10.94
CA CYS A 160 3.41 7.70 10.36
C CYS A 160 4.34 8.27 9.29
N ALA A 161 5.66 8.08 9.44
CA ALA A 161 6.60 8.46 8.40
C ALA A 161 6.47 7.53 7.20
N MET A 162 6.68 8.03 5.98
CA MET A 162 6.59 7.22 4.78
C MET A 162 7.86 7.29 3.94
N ALA A 163 8.31 6.13 3.47
CA ALA A 163 9.38 6.00 2.49
C ALA A 163 8.86 5.33 1.21
N ILE A 164 9.40 5.73 0.07
CA ILE A 164 9.27 5.03 -1.20
C ILE A 164 10.68 4.52 -1.51
N GLY A 165 10.80 3.31 -2.03
CA GLY A 165 12.08 2.73 -2.38
C GLY A 165 11.94 1.64 -3.44
N LEU A 166 13.06 1.20 -4.00
CA LEU A 166 13.06 0.11 -4.96
C LEU A 166 12.69 -1.20 -4.28
N GLY A 167 11.69 -1.89 -4.83
CA GLY A 167 11.31 -3.23 -4.40
C GLY A 167 12.12 -4.35 -5.06
N ALA A 168 12.91 -4.01 -6.08
CA ALA A 168 13.79 -4.94 -6.76
C ALA A 168 15.17 -4.95 -6.10
N GLY A 169 15.66 -6.15 -5.76
CA GLY A 169 16.98 -6.35 -5.14
C GLY A 169 16.88 -6.97 -3.75
N ASP A 170 18.00 -7.55 -3.31
CA ASP A 170 18.12 -8.03 -1.94
C ASP A 170 18.35 -6.84 -1.00
N HIS A 171 17.77 -6.89 0.20
CA HIS A 171 17.92 -5.85 1.24
C HIS A 171 17.55 -4.43 0.76
N PRO A 172 16.27 -4.18 0.41
CA PRO A 172 15.83 -2.87 -0.10
C PRO A 172 15.73 -1.75 0.95
N LEU A 173 16.06 -2.04 2.22
CA LEU A 173 15.99 -1.14 3.37
C LEU A 173 17.34 -1.09 4.10
#